data_AF-G9ZC63-F1
#
_entry.id   AF-G9ZC63-F1
#
_cell.length_a   1.000
_cell.length_b   1.000
_cell.length_c   1.000
_cell.angle_alpha   90.00
_cell.angle_beta   90.00
_cell.angle_gamma   90.00
#
_symmetry.space_group_name_H-M   'P 1'
#
loop_
_entity.id
_entity.type
_entity.pdbx_description
1 polymer ?
#
loop_
_entity_poly.entity_id
_entity_poly.type
_entity_poly.pdbx_seq_one_letter_code
_entity_poly.pdbx_strand_id
1 'polypeptide(L)' 'MLKACRSLPDHAALPAAEADFAVNGSLIISGKDAVKTAAWPETLKQRTYIADYRAELPPELLPLLLHRLGLA' A
#
# COMPACT_ATOMS: atom_id res chain seq x y z
N MET A 1 9.40 -5.88 -14.93
CA MET A 1 10.59 -5.30 -14.26
C MET A 1 10.24 -3.88 -13.82
N LEU A 2 10.25 -3.61 -12.51
CA LEU A 2 10.07 -2.25 -11.96
C LEU A 2 11.29 -1.42 -12.35
N LYS A 3 11.08 -0.28 -13.01
CA LYS A 3 12.17 0.56 -13.54
C LYS A 3 12.80 1.50 -12.50
N ALA A 4 12.09 1.82 -11.42
CA ALA A 4 12.55 2.68 -10.32
C ALA A 4 11.75 2.44 -9.04
N CYS A 5 12.35 2.69 -7.87
CA CYS A 5 11.70 2.59 -6.56
C CYS A 5 12.04 3.81 -5.71
N ARG A 6 11.05 4.35 -5.00
CA ARG A 6 11.19 5.43 -4.02
C ARG A 6 10.71 4.90 -2.67
N SER A 7 11.64 4.77 -1.73
CA SER A 7 11.33 4.39 -0.35
C SER A 7 11.16 5.64 0.51
N LEU A 8 10.11 5.66 1.32
CA LEU A 8 9.80 6.74 2.24
C LEU A 8 9.76 6.21 3.67
N PRO A 9 10.07 7.03 4.69
CA PRO A 9 9.87 6.65 6.08
C PRO A 9 8.42 6.28 6.37
N ASP A 10 8.21 5.44 7.38
CA ASP A 10 6.87 5.11 7.76
C ASP A 10 6.10 6.35 8.24
N HIS A 11 4.79 6.37 7.98
CA HIS A 11 3.92 7.52 8.26
C HIS A 11 4.31 8.84 7.56
N ALA A 12 5.29 8.83 6.66
CA ALA A 12 5.67 10.02 5.91
C ALA A 12 4.48 10.57 5.12
N ALA A 13 4.41 11.89 5.01
CA ALA A 13 3.53 12.56 4.08
C ALA A 13 3.89 12.14 2.65
N LEU A 14 2.90 12.15 1.77
CA LEU A 14 3.06 11.75 0.38
C LEU A 14 2.60 12.90 -0.54
N PRO A 15 3.37 14.00 -0.63
CA PRO A 15 3.05 15.09 -1.57
C PRO A 15 3.24 14.62 -3.02
N ALA A 16 2.58 15.28 -3.97
CA ALA A 16 2.65 14.89 -5.38
C ALA A 16 4.09 14.91 -5.94
N ALA A 17 4.98 15.76 -5.40
CA ALA A 17 6.39 15.83 -5.79
C ALA A 17 7.16 14.53 -5.52
N GLU A 18 6.72 13.68 -4.58
CA GLU A 18 7.34 12.37 -4.37
C GLU A 18 7.11 11.42 -5.55
N ALA A 19 6.20 11.75 -6.49
CA ALA A 19 5.98 11.00 -7.72
C ALA A 19 6.88 11.46 -8.90
N ASP A 20 7.68 12.51 -8.73
CA ASP A 20 8.46 13.12 -9.82
C ASP A 20 9.55 12.19 -10.36
N PHE A 21 9.98 11.18 -9.59
CA PHE A 21 10.91 10.16 -10.09
C PHE A 21 10.31 9.29 -11.22
N ALA A 22 9.00 9.37 -11.44
CA ALA A 22 8.26 8.57 -12.41
C ALA A 22 7.33 9.44 -13.27
N VAL A 23 7.77 10.63 -13.72
CA VAL A 23 6.94 11.63 -14.46
C VAL A 23 6.03 11.02 -15.52
N ASN A 24 6.55 10.08 -16.33
CA ASN A 24 5.83 9.46 -17.45
C ASN A 24 5.47 7.98 -17.22
N GLY A 25 5.66 7.48 -16.00
CA GLY A 25 5.40 6.08 -15.64
C GLY A 25 4.06 5.88 -14.93
N SER A 26 3.68 4.63 -14.74
CA SER A 26 2.64 4.29 -13.76
C SER A 26 3.27 4.16 -12.37
N LEU A 27 2.50 4.49 -11.33
CA LEU A 27 2.90 4.30 -9.94
C LEU A 27 2.19 3.08 -9.36
N ILE A 28 2.88 2.35 -8.49
CA ILE A 28 2.28 1.31 -7.65
C ILE A 28 2.58 1.70 -6.21
N ILE A 29 1.53 1.84 -5.39
CA ILE A 29 1.62 2.22 -3.98
C ILE A 29 0.83 1.25 -3.10
N SER A 30 1.10 1.25 -1.80
CA SER A 30 0.31 0.48 -0.83
C SER A 30 -1.06 1.12 -0.57
N GLY A 31 -2.03 0.34 -0.07
CA GLY A 31 -3.29 0.89 0.42
C GLY A 31 -3.11 1.91 1.56
N LYS A 32 -2.10 1.71 2.42
CA LYS A 32 -1.74 2.65 3.50
C LYS A 32 -1.30 4.01 2.97
N ASP A 33 -0.61 4.03 1.84
CA ASP A 33 -0.12 5.28 1.24
C ASP A 33 -1.20 5.96 0.40
N ALA A 34 -2.11 5.20 -0.21
CA ALA A 34 -3.21 5.72 -1.02
C ALA A 34 -4.13 6.68 -0.25
N VAL A 35 -4.32 6.48 1.07
CA VAL A 35 -5.15 7.41 1.87
C VAL A 35 -4.57 8.82 1.94
N LYS A 36 -3.27 8.99 1.65
CA LYS A 36 -2.54 10.27 1.68
C LYS A 36 -2.67 11.03 0.36
N THR A 37 -3.18 10.40 -0.71
CA THR A 37 -3.21 10.98 -2.06
C THR A 37 -4.48 11.78 -2.36
N ALA A 38 -5.30 12.10 -1.35
CA ALA A 38 -6.55 12.84 -1.53
C ALA A 38 -6.34 14.18 -2.26
N ALA A 39 -5.28 14.91 -1.90
CA ALA A 39 -4.93 16.20 -2.49
C ALA A 39 -4.14 16.09 -3.82
N TRP A 40 -3.89 14.89 -4.34
CA TRP A 40 -3.15 14.74 -5.60
C TRP A 40 -3.95 15.23 -6.81
N PRO A 41 -3.26 15.77 -7.85
CA PRO A 41 -3.87 16.04 -9.14
C PRO A 41 -4.52 14.79 -9.74
N GLU A 42 -5.63 14.97 -10.44
CA GLU A 42 -6.39 13.86 -11.02
C GLU A 42 -5.58 13.06 -12.05
N THR A 43 -4.77 13.75 -12.85
CA THR A 43 -3.85 13.13 -13.83
C THR A 43 -2.84 12.19 -13.18
N LEU A 44 -2.39 12.51 -11.96
CA LEU A 44 -1.49 11.67 -11.18
C LEU A 44 -2.22 10.45 -10.60
N LYS A 45 -3.45 10.65 -10.11
CA LYS A 45 -4.30 9.56 -9.59
C LYS A 45 -4.62 8.54 -10.68
N GLN A 46 -4.96 8.98 -11.90
CA GLN A 46 -5.32 8.12 -13.03
C GLN A 46 -4.20 7.14 -13.45
N ARG A 47 -2.93 7.48 -13.21
CA ARG A 47 -1.77 6.62 -13.50
C ARG A 47 -1.24 5.86 -12.27
N THR A 48 -1.93 5.95 -11.14
CA THR A 48 -1.53 5.33 -9.88
C THR A 48 -2.38 4.11 -9.58
N TYR A 49 -1.73 2.99 -9.30
CA TYR A 49 -2.36 1.72 -8.94
C TYR A 49 -2.08 1.39 -7.49
N ILE A 50 -3.11 0.89 -6.81
CA ILE A 50 -3.00 0.45 -5.42
C ILE A 50 -2.74 -1.06 -5.43
N ALA A 51 -1.66 -1.47 -4.77
CA ALA A 51 -1.40 -2.89 -4.55
C ALA A 51 -2.44 -3.44 -3.56
N ASP A 52 -3.35 -4.26 -4.07
CA ASP A 52 -4.28 -5.05 -3.26
C ASP A 52 -3.64 -6.41 -2.96
N TYR A 53 -3.39 -6.68 -1.68
CA TYR A 53 -2.85 -7.93 -1.21
C TYR A 53 -3.74 -8.49 -0.10
N ARG A 54 -3.96 -9.80 -0.15
CA ARG A 54 -4.77 -10.51 0.83
C ARG A 54 -3.88 -11.40 1.67
N ALA A 55 -4.00 -11.26 2.98
CA ALA A 55 -3.43 -12.22 3.91
C ALA A 55 -4.41 -13.40 4.02
N GLU A 56 -3.97 -14.57 3.55
CA GLU A 56 -4.72 -15.81 3.73
C GLU A 56 -4.20 -16.53 4.97
N LEU A 57 -5.08 -16.75 5.94
CA LEU A 57 -4.79 -17.57 7.11
C LEU A 57 -5.24 -19.01 6.82
N PRO A 58 -4.42 -20.03 7.15
CA PRO A 58 -4.89 -21.41 7.17
C PRO A 58 -6.11 -21.52 8.11
N PRO A 59 -7.19 -22.20 7.69
CA PRO A 59 -8.43 -22.30 8.47
C PRO A 59 -8.24 -22.80 9.91
N GLU A 60 -7.24 -23.66 10.11
CA GLU A 60 -6.88 -24.27 11.40
C GLU A 60 -6.19 -23.30 12.37
N LEU A 61 -5.61 -22.20 11.87
CA LEU A 61 -4.78 -21.31 12.70
C LEU A 61 -5.62 -20.49 13.67
N LEU A 62 -6.79 -20.01 13.26
CA LEU A 62 -7.65 -19.20 14.12
C LEU A 62 -8.19 -19.99 15.34
N PRO A 63 -8.77 -21.19 15.18
CA PRO A 63 -9.14 -22.03 16.31
C PRO A 63 -7.97 -22.33 17.25
N LEU A 64 -6.77 -22.60 16.71
CA LEU A 64 -5.58 -22.88 17.50
C LEU A 64 -5.15 -21.67 18.34
N LEU A 65 -5.19 -20.47 17.75
CA LEU A 65 -4.89 -19.22 18.46
C LEU A 65 -5.92 -18.94 19.57
N LEU A 66 -7.21 -19.12 19.28
CA LEU A 66 -8.27 -18.92 20.28
C LEU A 66 -8.12 -19.88 21.46
N HIS A 67 -7.80 -21.15 21.20
CA HIS A 67 -7.50 -22.14 22.24
C HIS A 67 -6.30 -21.72 23.10
N ARG A 68 -5.20 -21.27 22.48
CA ARG A 68 -4.02 -20.78 23.23
C ARG A 68 -4.29 -19.54 24.07
N LEU A 69 -5.24 -18.71 23.67
CA LEU A 69 -5.66 -17.52 24.42
C LEU A 69 -6.71 -17.82 25.50
N GLY A 70 -7.19 -19.07 25.60
CA GLY A 70 -8.26 -19.45 26.53
C GLY A 70 -9.63 -18.88 26.16
N LEU A 71 -9.83 -18.56 24.88
CA LEU A 71 -11.05 -17.94 24.34
C LEU A 71 -11.93 -18.94 23.58
N ALA A 72 -11.57 -20.23 23.59
CA ALA A 72 -12.28 -21.33 22.94
C ALA A 72 -12.54 -22.48 23.93
#